data_AF-A0A0W1QMZ5-F1
#
_entry.id   AF-A0A0W1QMZ5-F1
#
_cell.length_a   1.000
_cell.length_b   1.000
_cell.length_c   1.000
_cell.angle_alpha   90.00
_cell.angle_beta   90.00
_cell.angle_gamma   90.00
#
_symmetry.space_group_name_H-M   'P 1'
#
loop_
_entity.id
_entity.type
_entity.pdbx_description
1 polymer ?
#
loop_
_entity_poly.entity_id
_entity_poly.type
_entity_poly.pdbx_seq_one_letter_code
_entity_poly.pdbx_strand_id
1 'polypeptide(L)'
;MITDAEAIAAALRFAGERLDMQGEVDIETRRERVAAADVVTVRVRERQTGPDAWMEIDWAPVSYFVDANCGAVIGVATERSTPMLRRSD
;
A
#
# COMPACT_ATOMS: atom_id res chain seq x y z
N MET A 1 -16.41 -9.70 11.44
CA MET A 1 -15.14 -9.76 10.69
C MET A 1 -15.36 -9.01 9.40
N ILE A 2 -14.49 -8.06 9.07
CA ILE A 2 -14.61 -7.22 7.88
C ILE A 2 -14.18 -7.97 6.61
N THR A 3 -14.69 -7.52 5.48
CA THR A 3 -14.33 -7.97 4.12
C THR A 3 -13.02 -7.31 3.67
N ASP A 4 -12.41 -7.86 2.60
CA ASP A 4 -11.19 -7.26 2.03
C ASP A 4 -11.48 -5.89 1.42
N ALA A 5 -12.68 -5.69 0.84
CA ALA A 5 -13.12 -4.40 0.33
C ALA A 5 -13.22 -3.34 1.44
N GLU A 6 -13.73 -3.72 2.63
CA GLU A 6 -13.79 -2.83 3.79
C GLU A 6 -12.39 -2.52 4.35
N ALA A 7 -11.48 -3.49 4.33
CA ALA A 7 -10.09 -3.28 4.73
C ALA A 7 -9.36 -2.32 3.78
N ILE A 8 -9.54 -2.49 2.46
CA ILE A 8 -9.01 -1.59 1.43
C ILE A 8 -9.58 -0.18 1.63
N ALA A 9 -10.88 -0.05 1.83
CA ALA A 9 -11.50 1.26 2.05
C ALA A 9 -10.98 1.95 3.32
N ALA A 10 -10.72 1.19 4.40
CA ALA A 10 -10.11 1.72 5.62
C ALA A 10 -8.67 2.19 5.38
N ALA A 11 -7.86 1.37 4.69
CA ALA A 11 -6.49 1.69 4.33
C ALA A 11 -6.40 2.92 3.42
N LEU A 12 -7.23 2.99 2.36
CA LEU A 12 -7.27 4.13 1.44
C LEU A 12 -7.76 5.41 2.11
N ARG A 13 -8.76 5.33 2.99
CA ARG A 13 -9.21 6.50 3.77
C ARG A 13 -8.10 7.04 4.67
N PHE A 14 -7.34 6.14 5.29
CA PHE A 14 -6.18 6.51 6.08
C PHE A 14 -5.04 7.07 5.21
N ALA A 15 -4.87 6.55 3.99
CA ALA A 15 -3.86 7.00 3.03
C ALA A 15 -4.21 8.34 2.35
N GLY A 16 -5.49 8.70 2.28
CA GLY A 16 -6.02 9.87 1.54
C GLY A 16 -5.47 11.25 1.95
N GLU A 17 -4.67 11.35 3.02
CA GLU A 17 -3.90 12.55 3.35
C GLU A 17 -2.50 12.59 2.70
N ARG A 18 -2.01 11.50 2.08
CA ARG A 18 -0.62 11.34 1.61
C ARG A 18 -0.45 10.90 0.15
N LEU A 19 -1.51 10.45 -0.52
CA LEU A 19 -1.46 10.01 -1.91
C LEU A 19 -1.82 11.17 -2.85
N ASP A 20 -0.87 11.63 -3.67
CA ASP A 20 -1.16 12.50 -4.82
C ASP A 20 -1.65 11.59 -5.95
N MET A 21 -2.98 11.38 -6.04
CA MET A 21 -3.65 10.40 -6.90
C MET A 21 -3.53 10.68 -8.42
N GLN A 22 -2.39 11.18 -8.88
CA GLN A 22 -2.07 11.42 -10.29
C GLN A 22 -1.49 10.16 -10.99
N GLY A 23 -1.50 9.00 -10.33
CA GLY A 23 -0.99 7.74 -10.85
C GLY A 23 -1.97 6.56 -10.73
N GLU A 24 -1.61 5.45 -11.37
CA GLU A 24 -2.26 4.16 -11.15
C GLU A 24 -1.85 3.60 -9.78
N VAL A 25 -2.79 2.96 -9.09
CA VAL A 25 -2.55 2.36 -7.77
C VAL A 25 -2.74 0.86 -7.86
N ASP A 26 -1.68 0.10 -7.62
CA ASP A 26 -1.76 -1.35 -7.46
C ASP A 26 -2.01 -1.68 -5.98
N ILE A 27 -3.07 -2.45 -5.74
CA ILE A 27 -3.49 -2.86 -4.39
C ILE A 27 -3.37 -4.38 -4.27
N GLU A 28 -2.65 -4.83 -3.26
CA GLU A 28 -2.54 -6.24 -2.89
C GLU A 28 -3.04 -6.45 -1.46
N THR A 29 -3.91 -7.43 -1.25
CA THR A 29 -4.45 -7.76 0.08
C THR A 29 -4.08 -9.17 0.51
N ARG A 30 -3.64 -9.32 1.76
CA ARG A 30 -3.36 -10.61 2.38
C ARG A 30 -3.94 -10.69 3.78
N ARG A 31 -4.62 -11.78 4.09
CA ARG A 31 -5.05 -12.11 5.45
C ARG A 31 -3.98 -12.92 6.17
N GLU A 32 -3.60 -12.48 7.36
CA GLU A 32 -2.61 -13.16 8.18
C GLU A 32 -2.85 -12.94 9.68
N ARG A 33 -2.15 -13.72 10.51
CA ARG A 33 -2.22 -13.58 11.97
C ARG A 33 -0.91 -13.00 12.48
N VAL A 34 -0.96 -11.83 13.10
CA VAL A 34 0.21 -11.11 13.66
C VAL A 34 0.06 -11.01 15.17
N ALA A 35 1.01 -11.57 15.93
CA ALA A 35 1.05 -11.47 17.39
C ALA A 35 -0.30 -11.75 18.11
N ALA A 36 -1.05 -12.73 17.60
CA ALA A 36 -2.40 -13.16 18.03
C ALA A 36 -3.61 -12.32 17.55
N ALA A 37 -3.42 -11.28 16.75
CA ALA A 37 -4.49 -10.57 16.05
C ALA A 37 -4.67 -11.10 14.62
N ASP A 38 -5.92 -11.18 14.16
CA ASP A 38 -6.23 -11.43 12.74
C ASP A 38 -6.21 -10.10 11.99
N VAL A 39 -5.36 -10.00 10.98
CA VAL A 39 -5.03 -8.74 10.30
C VAL A 39 -5.22 -8.92 8.78
N VAL A 40 -5.75 -7.89 8.15
CA VAL A 40 -5.72 -7.72 6.69
C VAL A 40 -4.59 -6.74 6.38
N THR A 41 -3.54 -7.23 5.74
CA THR A 41 -2.44 -6.40 5.24
C THR A 41 -2.84 -5.89 3.86
N VAL A 42 -2.90 -4.57 3.71
CA VAL A 42 -3.21 -3.87 2.46
C VAL A 42 -1.95 -3.17 1.98
N ARG A 43 -1.35 -3.65 0.90
CA ARG A 43 -0.17 -3.05 0.27
C ARG A 43 -0.61 -2.17 -0.90
N VAL A 44 -0.16 -0.93 -0.89
CA VAL A 44 -0.45 0.09 -1.90
C VAL A 44 0.84 0.46 -2.61
N ARG A 45 0.84 0.41 -3.94
CA ARG A 45 1.94 0.88 -4.80
C ARG A 45 1.39 1.95 -5.74
N GLU A 46 2.03 3.10 -5.77
CA GLU A 46 1.72 4.15 -6.73
C GLU A 46 2.66 4.06 -7.92
N ARG A 47 2.08 4.06 -9.12
CA ARG A 47 2.80 4.10 -10.39
C ARG A 47 2.38 5.35 -11.14
N GLN A 48 3.33 6.25 -11.41
CA GLN A 48 3.05 7.43 -12.23
C GLN A 48 2.96 7.00 -13.71
N THR A 49 1.78 7.10 -14.31
CA THR A 49 1.55 6.82 -15.74
C THR A 49 1.17 8.11 -16.47
N GLY A 50 2.01 8.56 -17.41
CA GLY A 50 1.73 9.77 -18.18
C GLY A 50 2.65 9.94 -19.40
N PRO A 51 2.22 10.67 -20.44
CA PRO A 51 3.01 10.91 -21.66
C PRO A 51 4.32 11.68 -21.40
N ASP A 52 4.41 12.36 -20.25
CA ASP A 52 5.61 13.06 -19.76
C ASP A 52 6.36 12.27 -18.66
N ALA A 53 6.03 10.99 -18.43
CA ALA A 53 6.77 10.13 -17.51
C ALA A 53 8.04 9.61 -18.19
N TRP A 54 9.04 10.47 -18.38
CA TRP A 54 10.39 10.07 -18.82
C TRP A 54 11.15 9.29 -17.73
N MET A 55 10.56 9.18 -16.53
CA MET A 55 11.11 8.50 -15.37
C MET A 55 9.97 7.77 -14.65
N GLU A 56 10.11 6.46 -14.51
CA GLU A 56 9.28 5.64 -13.62
C GLU A 56 9.72 5.97 -12.17
N ILE A 57 8.88 6.72 -11.45
CA ILE A 57 9.08 6.94 -10.01
C ILE A 57 8.27 5.89 -9.28
N ASP A 58 8.94 4.81 -8.87
CA ASP A 58 8.38 3.84 -7.94
C ASP A 58 8.45 4.43 -6.52
N TRP A 59 7.30 4.85 -6.00
CA TRP A 59 7.19 5.15 -4.58
C TRP A 59 7.35 3.87 -3.78
N ALA A 60 8.01 3.97 -2.63
CA ALA A 60 8.12 2.87 -1.68
C ALA A 60 6.72 2.28 -1.40
N PRO A 61 6.52 0.97 -1.57
CA PRO A 61 5.27 0.33 -1.23
C PRO A 61 4.93 0.59 0.25
N VAL A 62 3.68 0.97 0.49
CA VAL A 62 3.15 1.19 1.83
C VAL A 62 2.23 0.05 2.18
N SER A 63 2.48 -0.60 3.32
CA SER A 63 1.63 -1.64 3.87
C SER A 63 0.86 -1.11 5.07
N TYR A 64 -0.46 -1.23 5.02
CA TYR A 64 -1.37 -0.91 6.10
C TYR A 64 -1.85 -2.19 6.77
N PHE A 65 -1.75 -2.26 8.09
CA PHE A 65 -2.24 -3.37 8.88
C PHE A 65 -3.62 -3.01 9.43
N VAL A 66 -4.65 -3.73 8.99
CA VAL A 66 -6.05 -3.48 9.37
C VAL A 66 -6.57 -4.61 10.25
N ASP A 67 -7.09 -4.31 11.43
CA ASP A 67 -7.73 -5.29 12.31
C ASP A 67 -8.97 -5.88 11.62
N ALA A 68 -8.98 -7.20 11.40
CA ALA A 68 -10.05 -7.90 10.71
C ALA A 68 -11.39 -7.92 11.48
N ASN A 69 -11.40 -7.56 12.77
CA ASN A 69 -12.61 -7.52 13.59
C ASN A 69 -13.36 -6.20 13.50
N CYS A 70 -12.64 -5.08 13.48
CA CYS A 70 -13.21 -3.74 13.60
C CYS A 70 -12.87 -2.79 12.44
N GLY A 71 -11.93 -3.15 11.57
CA GLY A 71 -11.51 -2.30 10.45
C GLY A 71 -10.63 -1.11 10.85
N ALA A 72 -10.10 -1.10 12.07
CA ALA A 72 -9.15 -0.09 12.50
C ALA A 72 -7.76 -0.34 11.87
N VAL A 73 -7.13 0.71 11.37
CA VAL A 73 -5.71 0.67 10.97
C VAL A 73 -4.87 0.67 12.25
N ILE A 74 -4.13 -0.42 12.48
CA ILE A 74 -3.33 -0.64 13.70
C ILE A 74 -1.82 -0.46 13.46
N GLY A 75 -1.40 -0.30 12.21
CA GLY A 75 -0.01 -0.06 11.87
C GLY A 75 0.21 0.31 10.41
N VAL A 76 1.37 0.90 10.14
CA VAL A 76 1.84 1.27 8.80
C VAL A 76 3.32 0.91 8.69
N ALA A 77 3.71 0.30 7.57
CA ALA A 77 5.12 0.07 7.23
C ALA A 77 5.40 0.57 5.81
N THR A 78 6.52 1.26 5.63
CA THR A 78 7.06 1.60 4.32
C THR A 78 8.30 0.76 4.08
N GLU A 79 8.35 0.03 2.96
CA GLU A 79 9.60 -0.61 2.55
C GLU A 79 10.57 0.49 2.09
N ARG A 80 11.84 0.48 2.53
CA ARG A 80 12.81 1.43 1.96
C ARG A 80 12.91 1.13 0.46
N SER A 81 12.63 2.12 -0.39
CA SER A 81 12.93 2.04 -1.82
C SER A 81 14.40 1.67 -1.96
N THR A 82 14.68 0.44 -2.39
CA THR A 82 16.03 0.09 -2.77
C THR A 82 16.21 0.71 -4.14
N PRO A 83 17.06 1.74 -4.32
CA PRO A 83 17.24 2.34 -5.63
C PRO A 83 17.67 1.21 -6.57
N MET A 84 16.90 1.00 -7.65
CA MET A 84 17.33 0.10 -8.72
C MET A 84 18.59 0.70 -9.33
N LEU A 85 19.77 0.26 -8.88
CA LEU A 85 21.00 0.42 -9.62
C LEU A 85 20.82 -0.35 -10.92
N ARG A 86 20.37 0.33 -11.98
CA ARG A 86 20.55 -0.16 -13.35
C ARG A 86 22.05 -0.37 -13.51
N ARG A 87 22.49 -1.63 -13.52
CA ARG A 87 23.76 -1.99 -14.12
C ARG A 87 23.61 -1.70 -15.62
N SER A 88 24.25 -0.63 -16.07
CA SER A 88 24.59 -0.47 -17.47
C SER A 88 25.67 -1.52 -17.78
N ASP A 89 25.30 -2.57 -18.50
CA ASP A 89 26.24 -3.38 -19.29
C ASP A 89 26.59 -2.64 -20.58
#